data_AF-A0A957S1T0-F1
#
_entry.id   AF-A0A957S1T0-F1
#
_cell.length_a   1.000
_cell.length_b   1.000
_cell.length_c   1.000
_cell.angle_alpha   90.00
_cell.angle_beta   90.00
_cell.angle_gamma   90.00
#
_symmetry.space_group_name_H-M   'P 1'
#
loop_
_entity.id
_entity.type
_entity.pdbx_description
1 polymer ?
#
loop_
_entity_poly.entity_id
_entity_poly.type
_entity_poly.pdbx_seq_one_letter_code
_entity_poly.pdbx_strand_id
1 'polypeptide(L)' 'MDAPTAHDATLSALLDKFAQADCCWFSSVRPDGRAHLAPIWHVWHAGRVYVVTRDKSVRARNVAHNPH' A
#
# COMPACT_ATOMS: atom_id res chain seq x y z
N MET A 1 19.02 -8.62 -25.76
CA MET A 1 17.64 -9.04 -26.07
C MET A 1 17.10 -9.58 -24.78
N ASP A 2 16.57 -8.68 -23.94
CA ASP A 2 16.11 -9.05 -22.61
C ASP A 2 14.89 -9.97 -22.76
N ALA A 3 14.98 -11.15 -22.15
CA ALA A 3 13.90 -12.11 -22.18
C ALA A 3 12.64 -11.45 -21.59
N PRO A 4 11.45 -11.67 -22.19
CA PRO A 4 10.21 -11.18 -21.61
C PRO A 4 10.09 -11.78 -20.21
N THR A 5 10.14 -10.92 -19.18
CA THR A 5 9.89 -11.33 -17.79
C THR A 5 8.54 -12.02 -17.75
N ALA A 6 8.55 -13.34 -17.56
CA ALA A 6 7.35 -14.10 -17.32
C ALA A 6 6.59 -13.44 -16.16
N HIS A 7 5.36 -13.00 -16.42
CA HIS A 7 4.51 -12.47 -15.36
C HIS A 7 4.28 -13.57 -14.34
N ASP A 8 4.57 -13.28 -13.08
CA ASP A 8 4.21 -14.17 -11.98
C ASP A 8 2.68 -14.18 -11.86
N ALA A 9 2.06 -15.25 -12.34
CA ALA A 9 0.60 -15.43 -12.32
C ALA A 9 0.04 -15.37 -10.89
N THR A 10 0.82 -15.77 -9.89
CA THR A 10 0.44 -15.67 -8.48
C THR A 10 0.37 -14.22 -8.05
N LEU A 11 1.39 -13.42 -8.37
CA LEU A 11 1.41 -12.00 -8.05
C LEU A 11 0.26 -11.26 -8.73
N SER A 12 0.00 -11.55 -10.01
CA SER A 12 -1.14 -10.96 -10.73
C SER A 12 -2.46 -11.26 -10.03
N ALA A 13 -2.72 -12.52 -9.66
CA ALA A 13 -3.94 -12.90 -8.95
C ALA A 13 -4.07 -12.21 -7.58
N LEU A 14 -2.95 -12.01 -6.87
CA LEU A 14 -2.95 -11.29 -5.59
C LEU A 14 -3.23 -9.79 -5.76
N LEU A 15 -2.70 -9.17 -6.80
CA LEU A 15 -2.99 -7.76 -7.12
C LEU A 15 -4.45 -7.57 -7.53
N ASP A 16 -5.02 -8.49 -8.31
CA ASP A 16 -6.45 -8.47 -8.66
C ASP A 16 -7.33 -8.60 -7.42
N LYS A 17 -6.98 -9.52 -6.50
CA LYS A 17 -7.67 -9.67 -5.22
C LYS A 17 -7.55 -8.41 -4.37
N PHE A 18 -6.37 -7.81 -4.30
CA PHE A 18 -6.15 -6.55 -3.58
C PHE A 18 -6.99 -5.43 -4.18
N ALA A 19 -7.04 -5.30 -5.51
CA ALA A 19 -7.78 -4.26 -6.21
C ALA A 19 -9.30 -4.34 -5.95
N GLN A 20 -9.84 -5.54 -5.74
CA GLN A 20 -11.26 -5.78 -5.46
C GLN A 20 -11.63 -5.67 -3.97
N ALA A 21 -10.66 -5.65 -3.06
CA ALA A 21 -10.93 -5.54 -1.64
C ALA A 21 -11.37 -4.11 -1.26
N ASP A 22 -12.38 -3.98 -0.39
CA ASP A 22 -12.85 -2.67 0.07
C ASP A 22 -11.83 -1.95 0.97
N CYS A 23 -10.91 -2.70 1.57
CA CYS A 23 -9.98 -2.22 2.58
C CYS A 23 -8.70 -3.05 2.58
N CYS A 24 -7.57 -2.39 2.84
CA CYS A 24 -6.28 -3.04 3.01
C CYS A 24 -5.70 -2.77 4.41
N TRP A 25 -4.74 -3.61 4.78
CA TRP A 25 -3.86 -3.32 5.91
C TRP A 25 -2.75 -2.37 5.45
N PHE A 26 -2.65 -1.21 6.07
CA PHE A 26 -1.63 -0.20 5.77
C PHE A 26 -0.60 -0.16 6.89
N SER A 27 0.62 -0.57 6.58
CA SER A 27 1.77 -0.44 7.47
C SER A 27 2.44 0.92 7.27
N SER A 28 2.92 1.49 8.37
CA SER A 28 3.71 2.73 8.40
C SER A 28 4.70 2.66 9.55
N VAL A 29 5.79 3.43 9.48
CA VAL A 29 6.84 3.40 10.52
C VAL A 29 6.74 4.65 11.40
N ARG A 30 6.58 4.45 12.70
CA ARG A 30 6.60 5.55 13.68
C ARG A 30 7.99 6.18 13.73
N PRO A 31 8.14 7.44 14.22
CA PRO A 31 9.46 8.06 14.36
C PRO A 31 10.45 7.27 15.24
N ASP A 32 9.96 6.42 16.14
CA ASP A 32 10.76 5.55 17.00
C ASP A 32 11.07 4.16 16.38
N GLY A 33 10.79 3.98 15.08
CA GLY A 33 11.07 2.75 14.33
C GLY A 33 10.03 1.64 14.50
N ARG A 34 9.04 1.79 15.38
CA ARG A 34 8.00 0.77 15.56
C ARG A 34 7.00 0.77 14.41
N ALA A 35 6.61 -0.43 13.99
CA ALA A 35 5.53 -0.59 13.02
C ALA A 35 4.19 -0.09 13.58
N HIS A 36 3.43 0.57 12.73
CA HIS A 36 2.03 0.94 12.95
C HIS A 36 1.20 0.37 11.81
N LEU A 37 0.31 -0.57 12.15
CA LEU A 37 -0.54 -1.28 11.21
C LEU A 37 -2.00 -0.89 11.49
N ALA A 38 -2.73 -0.45 10.47
CA ALA A 38 -4.14 -0.11 10.61
C ALA A 38 -4.90 -0.35 9.29
N PRO A 39 -6.17 -0.77 9.35
CA PRO A 39 -7.00 -0.89 8.14
C PRO A 39 -7.23 0.49 7.50
N ILE A 40 -7.33 0.54 6.17
CA ILE A 40 -7.72 1.73 5.41
C ILE A 40 -8.42 1.35 4.10
N TRP A 41 -9.41 2.14 3.71
CA TRP A 41 -9.95 2.07 2.36
C TRP A 41 -8.89 2.49 1.34
N HIS A 42 -8.80 1.75 0.25
CA HIS A 42 -7.88 2.05 -0.85
C HIS A 42 -8.62 2.01 -2.18
N VAL A 43 -8.02 2.65 -3.18
CA VAL A 43 -8.43 2.55 -4.58
C VAL A 43 -7.24 2.08 -5.39
N TRP A 44 -7.42 1.01 -6.17
CA TRP A 44 -6.48 0.62 -7.21
C TRP A 44 -6.84 1.31 -8.52
N HIS A 45 -5.92 2.08 -9.08
CA HIS A 45 -6.14 2.76 -10.36
C HIS A 45 -4.83 2.95 -11.12
N ALA A 46 -4.81 2.57 -12.41
CA ALA A 46 -3.67 2.75 -13.30
C ALA A 46 -2.32 2.25 -12.72
N GLY A 47 -2.32 1.07 -12.11
CA GLY A 47 -1.12 0.45 -11.52
C GLY A 47 -0.65 1.11 -10.22
N ARG A 48 -1.49 1.91 -9.57
CA ARG A 48 -1.17 2.62 -8.31
C ARG A 48 -2.25 2.39 -7.26
N VAL A 49 -1.82 2.43 -6.00
CA VAL A 49 -2.69 2.42 -4.83
C VAL A 49 -2.86 3.85 -4.34
N TYR A 50 -4.10 4.29 -4.24
CA TYR A 50 -4.47 5.58 -3.64
C TYR A 50 -5.15 5.33 -2.30
N VAL A 51 -4.79 6.14 -1.30
CA VAL A 51 -5.43 6.16 0.01
C VAL A 51 -5.73 7.60 0.39
N VAL A 52 -6.82 7.82 1.12
CA VAL A 52 -7.18 9.14 1.66
C VAL A 52 -7.22 9.03 3.17
N THR A 53 -6.57 9.97 3.86
CA THR A 53 -6.55 10.02 5.31
C THR A 53 -6.51 11.45 5.81
N ARG A 54 -6.83 11.65 7.09
CA ARG A 54 -6.71 12.98 7.71
C ARG A 54 -5.24 13.35 7.86
N ASP A 55 -4.91 14.59 7.57
CA ASP A 55 -3.60 15.23 7.72
C ASP A 55 -2.96 14.97 9.10
N LYS A 56 -3.77 14.99 10.17
CA LYS A 56 -3.33 14.80 11.56
C LYS A 56 -3.32 13.33 12.02
N SER A 57 -3.65 12.39 11.14
CA SER A 57 -3.66 10.96 11.49
C SER A 57 -2.25 10.46 11.84
N VAL A 58 -2.18 9.37 12.63
CA VAL A 58 -0.89 8.72 12.97
C VAL A 58 -0.16 8.29 11.70
N ARG A 59 -0.87 7.69 10.73
CA ARG A 59 -0.28 7.24 9.47
C ARG A 59 0.23 8.39 8.59
N ALA A 60 -0.49 9.52 8.53
CA ALA A 60 -0.05 10.69 7.76
C ALA A 60 1.25 11.27 8.33
N ARG A 61 1.32 11.41 9.67
CA ARG A 61 2.55 11.82 10.34
C ARG A 61 3.69 10.81 10.13
N ASN A 62 3.40 9.51 10.23
CA ASN A 62 4.40 8.47 9.99
C ASN A 62 4.96 8.54 8.56
N VAL A 63 4.11 8.63 7.54
CA VAL A 63 4.53 8.72 6.13
C VAL A 63 5.31 10.01 5.86
N ALA A 64 4.91 11.13 6.47
CA ALA A 64 5.65 12.39 6.33
C ALA A 64 7.07 12.32 6.91
N HIS A 65 7.29 11.52 7.97
CA HIS A 65 8.62 11.31 8.55
C HIS A 65 9.38 10.18 7.84
N ASN A 66 8.69 9.12 7.42
CA ASN A 66 9.22 7.91 6.80
C ASN A 66 8.40 7.54 5.55
N PRO A 67 8.73 8.10 4.37
CA PRO A 67 7.97 7.89 3.12
C PRO A 67 8.36 6.63 2.34
N HIS A 68 9.33 5.85 2.84
CA HIS A 68 9.91 4.68 2.19
C HIS A 68 9.38 3.38 2.77
#